data_AF-A0A258K640-F1
#
_entry.id   AF-A0A258K640-F1
#
_cell.length_a   1.000
_cell.length_b   1.000
_cell.length_c   1.000
_cell.angle_alpha   90.00
_cell.angle_beta   90.00
_cell.angle_gamma   90.00
#
_symmetry.space_group_name_H-M   'P 1'
#
loop_
_entity.id
_entity.type
_entity.pdbx_description
1 polymer ?
#
loop_
_entity_poly.entity_id
_entity_poly.type
_entity_poly.pdbx_seq_one_letter_code
_entity_poly.pdbx_strand_id
1 'polypeptide(L)'
;MDARHPFDFLTNPERFMAFSRWAAPMFGAIAAMLAAVGLYLTFSVPEDYQQGDTVRMMFIHVPAAIMSMVVYLFLGISSLLALIFRHALADAAARACAPLGAVFTALALITGSLWGKPMWGTWWQWDARMTSVLVLFLFYRGYLALRGALEDEQKAARAAAIL
;
A
#
# COMPACT_ATOMS: atom_id res chain seq x y z
N MET A 1 -0.69 -2.02 42.64
CA MET A 1 -1.06 -3.10 41.69
C MET A 1 -1.07 -2.48 40.31
N ASP A 2 0.07 -2.48 39.62
CA ASP A 2 0.23 -1.86 38.30
C ASP A 2 0.42 -2.99 37.29
N ALA A 3 -0.69 -3.59 36.87
CA ALA A 3 -0.71 -4.63 35.84
C ALA A 3 -0.53 -3.95 34.48
N ARG A 4 0.70 -3.51 34.17
CA ARG A 4 1.02 -3.01 32.84
C ARG A 4 0.91 -4.18 31.87
N HIS A 5 -0.14 -4.21 31.07
CA HIS A 5 -0.21 -5.19 30.00
C HIS A 5 0.99 -4.97 29.07
N PRO A 6 1.69 -6.03 28.63
CA PRO A 6 2.84 -5.90 27.72
C PRO A 6 2.47 -5.19 26.41
N PHE A 7 1.17 -5.12 26.09
CA PHE A 7 0.61 -4.47 24.91
C PHE A 7 0.56 -2.93 24.99
N ASP A 8 0.67 -2.32 26.18
CA ASP A 8 0.58 -0.86 26.34
C ASP A 8 1.91 -0.13 26.09
N PHE A 9 2.99 -0.86 25.81
CA PHE A 9 4.30 -0.24 25.69
C PHE A 9 4.44 0.63 24.44
N LEU A 10 3.88 0.18 23.31
CA LEU A 10 3.98 0.85 22.00
C LEU A 10 2.81 1.77 21.68
N THR A 11 1.78 1.82 22.52
CA THR A 11 0.68 2.79 22.37
C THR A 11 1.10 4.20 22.80
N ASN A 12 2.14 4.32 23.63
CA ASN A 12 2.75 5.61 23.99
C ASN A 12 3.55 6.19 22.80
N PRO A 13 3.22 7.40 22.30
CA PRO A 13 3.89 8.00 21.14
C PRO A 13 5.40 8.18 21.29
N GLU A 14 5.90 8.59 22.46
CA GLU A 14 7.34 8.82 22.66
C GLU A 14 8.13 7.50 22.59
N ARG A 15 7.60 6.45 23.22
CA ARG A 15 8.21 5.11 23.18
C ARG A 15 8.14 4.50 21.78
N PHE A 16 7.01 4.68 21.10
CA PHE A 16 6.86 4.28 19.71
C PHE A 16 7.88 4.99 18.81
N MET A 17 8.06 6.30 18.99
CA MET A 17 9.05 7.07 18.24
C MET A 17 10.48 6.62 18.55
N ALA A 18 10.82 6.35 19.81
CA ALA A 18 12.13 5.81 20.17
C ALA A 18 12.41 4.46 19.51
N PHE A 19 11.40 3.57 19.47
CA PHE A 19 11.47 2.28 18.77
C PHE A 19 11.59 2.45 17.25
N SER A 20 10.76 3.30 16.65
CA SER A 20 10.70 3.48 15.20
C SER A 20 12.00 4.04 14.61
N ARG A 21 12.76 4.83 15.38
CA ARG A 21 14.03 5.42 14.92
C ARG A 21 15.05 4.40 14.41
N TRP A 22 15.14 3.23 15.03
CA TRP A 22 16.04 2.17 14.57
C TRP A 22 15.29 1.09 13.78
N ALA A 23 14.03 0.82 14.15
CA ALA A 23 13.23 -0.22 13.50
C ALA A 23 12.81 0.15 12.07
N ALA A 24 12.43 1.41 11.82
CA ALA A 24 11.99 1.87 10.50
C ALA A 24 13.09 1.74 9.42
N PRO A 25 14.33 2.23 9.61
CA PRO A 25 15.37 2.03 8.60
C PRO A 25 15.76 0.55 8.45
N MET A 26 15.73 -0.25 9.53
CA MET A 26 15.99 -1.69 9.46
C MET A 26 14.93 -2.41 8.62
N PHE A 27 13.64 -2.19 8.89
CA PHE A 27 12.55 -2.76 8.09
C PHE A 27 12.56 -2.25 6.65
N GLY A 28 12.91 -0.98 6.44
CA GLY A 28 13.12 -0.42 5.10
C GLY A 28 14.24 -1.13 4.34
N ALA A 29 15.37 -1.40 4.99
CA ALA A 29 16.48 -2.14 4.38
C ALA A 29 16.10 -3.59 4.07
N ILE A 30 15.39 -4.27 4.97
CA ILE A 30 14.88 -5.63 4.74
C ILE A 30 13.91 -5.64 3.56
N ALA A 31 12.96 -4.70 3.51
CA ALA A 31 12.01 -4.58 2.41
C ALA A 31 12.72 -4.33 1.07
N ALA A 32 13.71 -3.43 1.04
CA ALA A 32 14.50 -3.16 -0.17
C ALA A 32 15.32 -4.38 -0.61
N MET A 33 15.94 -5.11 0.33
CA MET A 33 16.66 -6.34 0.05
C MET A 33 15.73 -7.42 -0.53
N LEU A 34 14.56 -7.64 0.08
CA LEU A 34 13.58 -8.61 -0.40
C LEU A 34 13.04 -8.22 -1.79
N ALA A 35 12.80 -6.93 -2.03
CA ALA A 35 12.40 -6.44 -3.35
C ALA A 35 13.50 -6.68 -4.40
N ALA A 36 14.78 -6.44 -4.07
CA ALA A 36 15.90 -6.69 -4.97
C ALA A 36 16.07 -8.19 -5.28
N VAL A 37 15.97 -9.05 -4.25
CA VAL A 37 16.02 -10.51 -4.42
C VAL A 37 14.83 -10.98 -5.27
N GLY A 38 13.62 -10.53 -4.98
CA GLY A 38 12.43 -10.87 -5.77
C GLY A 38 12.54 -10.44 -7.23
N LEU A 39 13.11 -9.26 -7.48
CA LEU A 39 13.36 -8.77 -8.83
C LEU A 39 14.40 -9.63 -9.57
N TYR A 40 15.51 -9.97 -8.90
CA TYR A 40 16.53 -10.87 -9.45
C TYR A 40 15.94 -12.24 -9.80
N LEU A 41 15.15 -12.82 -8.90
CA LEU A 41 14.48 -14.09 -9.12
C LEU A 41 13.52 -14.03 -10.31
N THR A 42 12.76 -12.94 -10.45
CA THR A 42 11.83 -12.74 -11.58
C THR A 42 12.53 -12.86 -12.93
N PHE A 43 13.71 -12.26 -13.09
CA PHE A 43 14.48 -12.35 -14.33
C PHE A 43 15.23 -13.67 -14.52
N SER A 44 15.34 -14.49 -13.47
CA SER A 44 15.99 -15.79 -13.50
C SER A 44 15.03 -16.94 -13.86
N VAL A 45 13.73 -16.68 -13.91
CA VAL A 45 12.71 -17.69 -14.24
C VAL A 45 12.73 -18.00 -15.75
N PRO A 46 12.74 -19.30 -16.15
CA PRO A 46 12.63 -19.68 -17.55
C PRO A 46 11.28 -19.26 -18.14
N GLU A 47 11.18 -19.24 -19.47
CA GLU A 47 9.92 -18.94 -20.14
C GLU A 47 8.83 -19.96 -19.79
N ASP A 48 7.58 -19.49 -19.70
CA ASP A 48 6.43 -20.36 -19.51
C ASP A 48 5.97 -20.95 -20.85
N TYR A 49 5.47 -22.18 -20.84
CA TYR A 49 5.02 -22.87 -22.05
C TYR A 49 3.86 -22.16 -22.79
N GLN A 50 2.98 -21.47 -22.06
CA GLN A 50 1.83 -20.76 -22.63
C GLN A 50 2.07 -19.26 -22.80
N GLN A 51 2.76 -18.64 -21.84
CA GLN A 51 2.93 -17.19 -21.75
C GLN A 51 4.30 -16.71 -22.26
N GLY A 52 5.23 -17.62 -22.55
CA GLY A 52 6.61 -17.29 -22.91
C GLY A 52 7.26 -16.40 -21.86
N ASP A 53 8.03 -15.41 -22.29
CA ASP A 53 8.67 -14.42 -21.40
C ASP A 53 7.66 -13.53 -20.65
N THR A 54 6.40 -13.41 -21.11
CA THR A 54 5.42 -12.51 -20.47
C THR A 54 5.04 -12.95 -19.06
N VAL A 55 5.26 -14.22 -18.72
CA VAL A 55 5.09 -14.74 -17.34
C VAL A 55 5.93 -13.97 -16.33
N ARG A 56 7.11 -13.46 -16.72
CA ARG A 56 7.99 -12.70 -15.82
C ARG A 56 7.31 -11.44 -15.30
N MET A 57 6.42 -10.83 -16.10
CA MET A 57 5.65 -9.67 -15.69
C MET A 57 4.64 -10.00 -14.59
N MET A 58 4.12 -11.23 -14.52
CA MET A 58 3.17 -11.64 -13.49
C MET A 58 3.78 -11.65 -12.09
N PHE A 59 5.09 -11.95 -11.97
CA PHE A 59 5.80 -11.87 -10.68
C PHE A 59 5.98 -10.44 -10.16
N ILE A 60 5.75 -9.43 -11.01
CA ILE A 60 5.73 -8.02 -10.60
C ILE A 60 4.28 -7.55 -10.42
N HIS A 61 3.43 -7.85 -11.41
CA HIS A 61 2.05 -7.39 -11.46
C HIS A 61 1.20 -7.96 -10.31
N VAL A 62 1.23 -9.27 -10.09
CA VAL A 62 0.36 -9.94 -9.11
C VAL A 62 0.68 -9.48 -7.69
N PRO A 63 1.95 -9.45 -7.24
CA PRO A 63 2.28 -8.90 -5.93
C PRO A 63 1.91 -7.42 -5.80
N ALA A 64 2.11 -6.60 -6.84
CA ALA A 64 1.71 -5.19 -6.80
C ALA A 64 0.18 -5.03 -6.63
N ALA A 65 -0.61 -5.83 -7.36
CA ALA A 65 -2.06 -5.84 -7.22
C ALA A 65 -2.49 -6.26 -5.81
N ILE A 66 -1.93 -7.35 -5.27
CA ILE A 66 -2.24 -7.80 -3.90
C ILE A 66 -1.85 -6.73 -2.88
N MET A 67 -0.65 -6.17 -2.98
CA MET A 67 -0.18 -5.11 -2.07
C MET A 67 -1.07 -3.88 -2.11
N SER A 68 -1.57 -3.48 -3.29
CA SER A 68 -2.50 -2.35 -3.39
C SER A 68 -3.78 -2.53 -2.57
N MET A 69 -4.30 -3.75 -2.52
CA MET A 69 -5.53 -4.10 -1.81
C MET A 69 -5.27 -4.30 -0.32
N VAL A 70 -4.15 -4.94 0.04
CA VAL A 70 -3.73 -5.13 1.44
C VAL A 70 -3.49 -3.78 2.11
N VAL A 71 -2.76 -2.88 1.45
CA VAL A 71 -2.52 -1.52 1.98
C VAL A 71 -3.84 -0.75 2.11
N TYR A 72 -4.82 -1.02 1.25
CA TYR A 72 -6.12 -0.35 1.31
C TYR A 72 -6.91 -0.81 2.54
N LEU A 73 -6.86 -2.11 2.83
CA LEU A 73 -7.43 -2.66 4.05
C LEU A 73 -6.77 -2.05 5.30
N PHE A 74 -5.43 -1.95 5.32
CA PHE A 74 -4.71 -1.32 6.43
C PHE A 74 -5.04 0.17 6.58
N LEU A 75 -5.14 0.89 5.47
CA LEU A 75 -5.59 2.29 5.44
C LEU A 75 -6.98 2.41 6.07
N GLY A 76 -7.95 1.61 5.62
CA GLY A 76 -9.33 1.63 6.11
C GLY A 76 -9.44 1.29 7.59
N ILE A 77 -8.76 0.23 8.05
CA ILE A 77 -8.72 -0.14 9.48
C ILE A 77 -8.09 1.00 10.30
N SER A 78 -6.96 1.54 9.85
CA SER A 78 -6.26 2.62 10.56
C SER A 78 -7.11 3.90 10.64
N SER A 79 -7.77 4.27 9.53
CA SER A 79 -8.73 5.38 9.47
C SER A 79 -9.92 5.16 10.41
N LEU A 80 -10.49 3.96 10.46
CA LEU A 80 -11.58 3.62 11.36
C LEU A 80 -11.15 3.73 12.83
N LEU A 81 -10.00 3.18 13.18
CA LEU A 81 -9.45 3.27 14.55
C LEU A 81 -9.14 4.72 14.93
N ALA A 82 -8.61 5.51 14.00
CA ALA A 82 -8.36 6.94 14.20
C ALA A 82 -9.66 7.71 14.45
N LEU A 83 -10.74 7.41 13.73
CA LEU A 83 -12.05 8.05 13.90
C LEU A 83 -12.73 7.69 15.22
N ILE A 84 -12.75 6.39 15.57
CA ILE A 84 -13.45 5.90 16.77
C ILE A 84 -12.68 6.25 18.04
N PHE A 85 -11.39 5.93 18.07
CA PHE A 85 -10.58 6.01 19.30
C PHE A 85 -9.76 7.29 19.39
N ARG A 86 -9.74 8.12 18.33
CA ARG A 86 -8.92 9.35 18.26
C ARG A 86 -7.43 9.09 18.53
N HIS A 87 -6.95 7.91 18.11
CA HIS A 87 -5.60 7.45 18.40
C HIS A 87 -4.60 8.02 17.39
N ALA A 88 -3.66 8.86 17.85
CA ALA A 88 -2.71 9.54 16.98
C ALA A 88 -1.85 8.59 16.14
N LEU A 89 -1.44 7.43 16.68
CA LEU A 89 -0.68 6.44 15.91
C LEU A 89 -1.52 5.76 14.80
N ALA A 90 -2.84 5.65 14.98
CA ALA A 90 -3.71 5.10 13.94
C ALA A 90 -3.83 6.09 12.77
N ASP A 91 -3.92 7.39 13.07
CA ASP A 91 -3.88 8.44 12.06
C ASP A 91 -2.56 8.44 11.27
N ALA A 92 -1.44 8.36 11.99
CA ALA A 92 -0.11 8.29 11.40
C ALA A 92 0.04 7.04 10.49
N ALA A 93 -0.48 5.89 10.92
CA ALA A 93 -0.48 4.66 10.12
C ALA A 93 -1.29 4.82 8.83
N ALA A 94 -2.49 5.41 8.90
CA ALA A 94 -3.31 5.69 7.72
C ALA A 94 -2.57 6.62 6.74
N ARG A 95 -1.99 7.71 7.25
CA ARG A 95 -1.19 8.65 6.44
C ARG A 95 0.00 7.98 5.76
N ALA A 96 0.66 7.04 6.42
CA ALA A 96 1.79 6.29 5.86
C ALA A 96 1.37 5.26 4.79
N CYS A 97 0.17 4.67 4.92
CA CYS A 97 -0.36 3.70 3.95
C CYS A 97 -0.67 4.34 2.60
N ALA A 98 -1.23 5.55 2.58
CA ALA A 98 -1.73 6.18 1.37
C ALA A 98 -0.71 6.29 0.21
N PRO A 99 0.54 6.79 0.40
CA PRO A 99 1.51 6.84 -0.69
C PRO A 99 1.99 5.45 -1.15
N LEU A 100 2.16 4.50 -0.22
CA LEU A 100 2.54 3.12 -0.54
C LEU A 100 1.48 2.45 -1.41
N GLY A 101 0.22 2.56 -1.01
CA GLY A 101 -0.92 2.04 -1.74
C GLY A 101 -1.03 2.65 -3.13
N ALA A 102 -0.89 3.98 -3.26
CA ALA A 102 -0.90 4.67 -4.54
C ALA A 102 0.18 4.13 -5.51
N VAL A 103 1.40 3.91 -5.01
CA VAL A 103 2.51 3.38 -5.83
C VAL A 103 2.23 1.95 -6.29
N PHE A 104 1.79 1.06 -5.40
CA PHE A 104 1.46 -0.32 -5.77
C PHE A 104 0.28 -0.39 -6.75
N THR A 105 -0.76 0.43 -6.57
CA THR A 105 -1.88 0.47 -7.51
C THR A 105 -1.44 1.01 -8.88
N ALA A 106 -0.59 2.04 -8.92
CA ALA A 106 -0.03 2.54 -10.17
C ALA A 106 0.83 1.47 -10.89
N LEU A 107 1.69 0.77 -10.15
CA LEU A 107 2.47 -0.35 -10.66
C LEU A 107 1.56 -1.45 -11.20
N ALA A 108 0.48 -1.80 -10.49
CA ALA A 108 -0.48 -2.80 -10.94
C ALA A 108 -1.18 -2.37 -12.24
N LEU A 109 -1.62 -1.11 -12.35
CA LEU A 109 -2.23 -0.58 -13.58
C LEU A 109 -1.28 -0.63 -14.77
N ILE A 110 -0.03 -0.16 -14.58
CA ILE A 110 0.97 -0.11 -15.65
C ILE A 110 1.35 -1.52 -16.10
N THR A 111 1.74 -2.38 -15.16
CA THR A 111 2.18 -3.75 -15.48
C THR A 111 1.03 -4.61 -15.98
N GLY A 112 -0.19 -4.42 -15.48
CA GLY A 112 -1.38 -5.11 -15.95
C GLY A 112 -1.74 -4.73 -17.39
N SER A 113 -1.61 -3.45 -17.73
CA SER A 113 -1.81 -2.97 -19.10
C SER A 113 -0.77 -3.53 -20.07
N LEU A 114 0.51 -3.52 -19.66
CA LEU A 114 1.62 -4.09 -20.43
C LEU A 114 1.45 -5.59 -20.69
N TRP A 115 0.99 -6.34 -19.69
CA TRP A 115 0.73 -7.77 -19.83
C TRP A 115 -0.57 -8.05 -20.61
N GLY A 116 -1.59 -7.19 -20.47
CA GLY A 116 -2.87 -7.33 -21.17
C GLY A 116 -2.75 -7.22 -22.69
N LYS A 117 -1.82 -6.40 -23.21
CA LYS A 117 -1.65 -6.23 -24.66
C LYS A 117 -1.32 -7.53 -25.41
N PRO A 118 -0.27 -8.30 -25.06
CA PRO A 118 0.03 -9.57 -25.73
C PRO A 118 -1.00 -10.66 -25.43
N MET A 119 -1.64 -10.65 -24.26
CA MET A 119 -2.55 -11.73 -23.85
C MET A 119 -3.98 -11.57 -24.37
N TRP A 120 -4.49 -10.33 -24.42
CA TRP A 120 -5.88 -10.01 -24.76
C TRP A 120 -6.01 -9.09 -25.98
N GLY A 121 -4.90 -8.70 -26.61
CA GLY A 121 -4.88 -7.80 -27.76
C GLY A 121 -5.13 -6.32 -27.45
N THR A 122 -5.41 -5.96 -26.19
CA THR A 122 -5.71 -4.58 -25.76
C THR A 122 -5.03 -4.23 -24.44
N TRP A 123 -4.72 -2.94 -24.27
CA TRP A 123 -4.12 -2.36 -23.06
C TRP A 123 -5.13 -2.13 -21.94
N TRP A 124 -6.40 -1.99 -22.30
CA TRP A 124 -7.48 -1.65 -21.38
C TRP A 124 -8.81 -2.21 -21.84
N GLN A 125 -9.61 -2.63 -20.87
CA GLN A 125 -11.02 -2.95 -21.02
C GLN A 125 -11.78 -2.30 -19.87
N TRP A 126 -12.99 -1.84 -20.12
CA TRP A 126 -13.87 -1.26 -19.10
C TRP A 126 -14.62 -2.34 -18.30
N ASP A 127 -13.91 -3.43 -17.96
CA ASP A 127 -14.45 -4.48 -17.11
C ASP A 127 -14.35 -4.11 -15.63
N ALA A 128 -15.10 -4.81 -14.78
CA ALA A 128 -15.17 -4.53 -13.35
C ALA A 128 -13.83 -4.67 -12.62
N ARG A 129 -12.96 -5.57 -13.07
CA ARG A 129 -11.64 -5.80 -12.45
C ARG A 129 -10.70 -4.64 -12.77
N MET A 130 -10.55 -4.25 -14.04
CA MET A 130 -9.65 -3.15 -14.39
C MET A 130 -10.17 -1.82 -13.82
N THR A 131 -11.47 -1.57 -13.95
CA THR A 131 -12.11 -0.35 -13.45
C THR A 131 -12.00 -0.23 -11.94
N SER A 132 -12.16 -1.33 -11.17
CA SER A 132 -12.01 -1.28 -9.71
C SER A 132 -10.59 -0.92 -9.26
N VAL A 133 -9.55 -1.40 -9.94
CA VAL A 133 -8.16 -1.02 -9.63
C VAL A 133 -7.89 0.45 -9.97
N LEU A 134 -8.49 0.97 -11.05
CA LEU A 134 -8.44 2.40 -11.36
C LEU A 134 -9.14 3.24 -10.27
N VAL A 135 -10.34 2.84 -9.86
CA VAL A 135 -11.07 3.50 -8.77
C VAL A 135 -10.25 3.47 -7.48
N LEU A 136 -9.60 2.35 -7.16
CA LEU A 136 -8.71 2.24 -6.01
C LEU A 136 -7.53 3.22 -6.11
N PHE A 137 -6.94 3.39 -7.29
CA PHE A 137 -5.87 4.37 -7.50
C PHE A 137 -6.36 5.80 -7.25
N LEU A 138 -7.54 6.14 -7.77
CA LEU A 138 -8.16 7.44 -7.55
C LEU A 138 -8.52 7.65 -6.07
N PHE A 139 -8.91 6.60 -5.35
CA PHE A 139 -9.14 6.64 -3.91
C PHE A 139 -7.88 7.05 -3.14
N TYR A 140 -6.75 6.39 -3.40
CA TYR A 140 -5.49 6.77 -2.75
C TYR A 140 -5.05 8.20 -3.10
N ARG A 141 -5.20 8.60 -4.36
CA ARG A 141 -4.90 9.98 -4.79
C ARG A 141 -5.85 10.99 -4.14
N GLY A 142 -7.13 10.64 -4.01
CA GLY A 142 -8.14 11.43 -3.33
C GLY A 142 -7.83 11.60 -1.85
N TYR A 143 -7.44 10.54 -1.14
CA TYR A 143 -6.99 10.60 0.24
C TYR A 143 -5.81 11.57 0.42
N LEU A 144 -4.77 11.42 -0.42
CA LEU A 144 -3.58 12.28 -0.38
C LEU A 144 -3.91 13.75 -0.69
N ALA A 145 -4.75 13.98 -1.70
CA ALA A 145 -5.18 15.32 -2.09
C ALA A 145 -6.02 15.98 -0.99
N LEU A 146 -6.96 15.25 -0.39
CA LEU A 146 -7.83 15.75 0.67
C LEU A 146 -7.03 16.11 1.93
N ARG A 147 -6.05 15.27 2.31
CA ARG A 147 -5.13 15.61 3.40
C ARG A 147 -4.28 16.84 3.10
N GLY A 148 -3.83 17.00 1.85
CA GLY A 148 -2.99 18.14 1.45
C GLY A 148 -3.76 19.45 1.23
N ALA A 149 -5.08 19.39 1.04
CA ALA A 149 -5.92 20.55 0.74
C ALA A 149 -6.40 21.33 1.97
N LEU A 150 -6.34 20.72 3.16
CA LEU A 150 -6.83 21.30 4.40
C LEU A 150 -5.65 21.72 5.29
N GLU A 151 -5.63 22.98 5.72
CA GLU A 151 -4.56 23.53 6.57
C GLU A 151 -4.63 22.99 8.02
N ASP A 152 -5.84 22.73 8.51
CA ASP A 152 -6.07 22.16 9.83
C ASP A 152 -5.87 20.64 9.77
N GLU A 153 -4.75 20.16 10.33
CA GLU A 153 -4.36 18.74 10.30
C GLU A 153 -5.43 17.83 10.93
N GLN A 154 -6.19 18.28 11.94
CA GLN A 154 -7.24 17.45 12.55
C GLN A 154 -8.47 17.35 11.63
N LYS A 155 -8.87 18.46 10.98
CA LYS A 155 -9.93 18.44 9.97
C LYS A 155 -9.51 17.61 8.75
N ALA A 156 -8.26 17.74 8.32
CA ALA A 156 -7.66 16.97 7.24
C ALA A 156 -7.70 15.47 7.52
N ALA A 157 -7.20 15.07 8.69
CA ALA A 157 -7.22 13.69 9.17
C ALA A 157 -8.64 13.10 9.18
N ARG A 158 -9.60 13.83 9.75
CA ARG A 158 -11.00 13.37 9.85
C ARG A 158 -11.66 13.24 8.47
N ALA A 159 -11.50 14.24 7.61
CA ALA A 159 -12.07 14.21 6.26
C ALA A 159 -11.47 13.07 5.43
N ALA A 160 -10.15 12.89 5.48
CA ALA A 160 -9.46 11.81 4.79
C ALA A 160 -9.79 10.42 5.35
N ALA A 161 -10.05 10.29 6.65
CA ALA A 161 -10.43 9.01 7.24
C ALA A 161 -11.86 8.57 6.91
N ILE A 162 -12.74 9.51 6.54
CA ILE A 162 -14.13 9.23 6.10
C ILE A 162 -14.18 8.78 4.64
N LEU A 163 -13.28 9.31 3.80
CA LEU A 163 -13.12 8.91 2.40
C LEU A 163 -12.60 7.47 2.34
#